data_AF-A0A9C9Y627-F1
#
_entry.id   AF-A0A9C9Y627-F1
#
_cell.length_a   1.000
_cell.length_b   1.000
_cell.length_c   1.000
_cell.angle_alpha   90.00
_cell.angle_beta   90.00
_cell.angle_gamma   90.00
#
_symmetry.space_group_name_H-M   'P 1'
#
loop_
_entity.id
_entity.type
_entity.pdbx_description
1 polymer ?
#
loop_
_entity_poly.entity_id
_entity_poly.type
_entity_poly.pdbx_seq_one_letter_code
_entity_poly.pdbx_strand_id
1 'polypeptide(L)' 'AIIGTALAMIYFNKLIKIASPIFASSVTYAIPVVALFWGLLDGEQISIWQILAGAVILFGVYLTNK' A
#
# COMPACT_ATOMS: atom_id res chain seq x y z
N ALA A 1 -28.93 8.67 11.73
CA ALA A 1 -27.48 8.92 11.65
C ALA A 1 -26.69 8.22 12.77
N ILE A 2 -27.11 8.31 14.04
CA ILE A 2 -26.35 7.81 15.21
C ILE A 2 -25.99 6.31 15.14
N ILE A 3 -26.94 5.45 14.74
CA ILE A 3 -26.72 3.99 14.65
C ILE A 3 -25.69 3.63 13.57
N GLY A 4 -25.71 4.33 12.43
CA GLY A 4 -24.75 4.10 11.35
C GLY A 4 -23.33 4.50 11.75
N THR A 5 -23.17 5.63 12.43
CA THR A 5 -21.87 6.09 12.91
C THR A 5 -21.31 5.18 14.00
N ALA A 6 -22.15 4.73 14.95
CA ALA A 6 -21.74 3.81 16.01
C ALA A 6 -21.30 2.44 15.45
N LEU A 7 -22.04 1.88 14.49
CA LEU A 7 -21.69 0.62 13.84
C LEU A 7 -20.38 0.75 13.04
N ALA A 8 -20.21 1.83 12.27
CA ALA A 8 -18.98 2.09 11.52
C ALA A 8 -17.75 2.15 12.45
N MET A 9 -17.89 2.81 13.61
CA MET A 9 -16.82 2.93 14.60
C MET A 9 -16.47 1.58 15.25
N ILE A 10 -17.46 0.72 15.49
CA ILE A 10 -17.24 -0.64 15.99
C ILE A 10 -16.48 -1.48 14.96
N TYR A 11 -16.89 -1.46 13.69
CA TYR A 11 -16.20 -2.19 12.63
C TYR A 11 -14.78 -1.66 12.40
N PHE A 12 -14.56 -0.35 12.45
CA PHE A 12 -13.25 0.28 12.32
C PHE A 12 -12.29 -0.14 13.46
N ASN A 13 -12.75 -0.09 14.71
CA ASN A 13 -11.95 -0.56 15.84
C ASN A 13 -11.65 -2.07 15.78
N LYS A 14 -12.59 -2.85 15.27
CA LYS A 14 -12.42 -4.30 15.08
C LYS A 14 -11.46 -4.60 13.93
N LEU A 15 -11.52 -3.84 12.85
CA LEU A 15 -10.56 -3.87 11.74
C LEU A 15 -9.16 -3.51 12.21
N ILE A 16 -8.96 -2.47 13.02
CA ILE A 16 -7.63 -2.14 13.57
C ILE A 16 -7.10 -3.25 14.50
N LYS A 17 -7.98 -3.92 15.24
CA LYS A 17 -7.60 -5.06 16.11
C LYS A 17 -7.21 -6.32 15.33
N ILE A 18 -7.79 -6.53 14.14
CA ILE A 18 -7.60 -7.74 13.31
C ILE A 18 -6.57 -7.49 12.21
N ALA A 19 -6.54 -6.27 11.66
CA ALA A 19 -5.48 -5.77 10.82
C ALA A 19 -4.25 -5.64 11.69
N SER A 20 -3.56 -6.76 11.84
CA SER A 20 -2.15 -6.80 12.18
C SER A 20 -1.45 -5.66 11.42
N PRO A 21 -0.49 -4.95 12.04
CA PRO A 21 0.38 -4.01 11.33
C PRO A 21 0.92 -4.57 10.01
N ILE A 22 1.01 -5.90 9.89
CA ILE A 22 1.40 -6.66 8.69
C ILE A 22 0.39 -6.52 7.53
N PHE A 23 -0.91 -6.40 7.78
CA PHE A 23 -1.90 -6.19 6.72
C PHE A 23 -1.91 -4.74 6.23
N ALA A 24 -1.76 -3.78 7.14
CA ALA A 24 -1.60 -2.37 6.78
C ALA A 24 -0.28 -2.12 6.04
N SER A 25 0.82 -2.77 6.46
CA SER A 25 2.11 -2.68 5.78
C SER A 25 2.11 -3.38 4.41
N SER A 26 1.34 -4.48 4.25
CA SER A 26 1.21 -5.15 2.95
C SER A 26 0.67 -4.22 1.85
N VAL A 27 -0.25 -3.31 2.21
CA VAL A 27 -0.74 -2.28 1.29
C VAL A 27 0.36 -1.28 0.94
N THR A 28 1.17 -0.85 1.91
CA THR A 28 2.31 0.06 1.65
C THR A 28 3.33 -0.56 0.70
N TYR A 29 3.52 -1.88 0.75
CA TYR A 29 4.43 -2.61 -0.13
C TYR A 29 3.86 -2.80 -1.54
N ALA A 30 2.54 -2.84 -1.68
CA ALA A 30 1.87 -2.92 -2.97
C ALA A 30 1.87 -1.60 -3.75
N ILE A 31 1.92 -0.44 -3.07
CA ILE A 31 1.88 0.89 -3.70
C ILE A 31 2.89 1.06 -4.86
N PRO A 32 4.21 0.87 -4.66
CA PRO A 32 5.18 1.05 -5.75
C PRO A 32 5.01 0.04 -6.90
N VAL A 33 4.57 -1.19 -6.59
CA VAL A 33 4.31 -2.22 -7.60
C VAL A 33 3.11 -1.84 -8.47
N VAL A 34 2.01 -1.43 -7.84
CA VAL A 34 0.78 -1.03 -8.53
C VAL A 34 0.98 0.27 -9.31
N ALA A 35 1.76 1.22 -8.77
CA ALA A 35 2.08 2.47 -9.44
C ALA A 35 2.86 2.24 -10.75
N LEU A 36 3.90 1.38 -10.71
CA LEU A 36 4.64 1.00 -11.93
C LEU A 36 3.76 0.26 -12.95
N PHE A 37 2.86 -0.62 -12.46
CA PHE A 37 1.93 -1.34 -13.32
C PHE A 37 0.95 -0.41 -14.04
N TRP A 38 0.39 0.57 -13.34
CA TRP A 38 -0.48 1.58 -13.94
C TRP A 38 0.27 2.53 -14.89
N GLY A 39 1.48 2.97 -14.54
CA GLY A 39 2.30 3.80 -15.44
C GLY A 39 2.64 3.10 -16.76
N LEU A 40 2.88 1.78 -16.72
CA LEU A 40 3.06 0.97 -17.93
C LEU A 40 1.77 0.87 -18.77
N LEU A 41 0.61 0.71 -18.11
CA LEU A 41 -0.69 0.60 -18.80
C LEU A 41 -1.16 1.93 -19.40
N ASP A 42 -0.84 3.05 -18.78
CA ASP A 42 -1.14 4.41 -19.28
C ASP A 42 -0.20 4.83 -20.42
N GLY A 43 0.81 4.01 -20.74
CA GLY A 43 1.77 4.26 -21.81
C GLY A 43 2.80 5.34 -21.47
N GLU A 44 3.01 5.63 -20.17
CA GLU A 44 4.07 6.56 -19.75
C GLU A 44 5.44 6.03 -20.16
N GLN A 45 6.30 6.92 -20.65
CA GLN A 45 7.70 6.59 -20.89
C GLN A 45 8.41 6.46 -19.56
N ILE A 46 8.38 5.25 -18.98
CA ILE A 46 9.09 4.94 -17.76
C ILE A 46 10.60 5.05 -18.04
N SER A 47 11.19 6.11 -17.52
CA SER A 47 12.63 6.36 -17.63
C SER A 47 13.42 5.33 -16.82
N ILE A 48 14.65 5.04 -17.23
CA ILE A 48 15.58 4.14 -16.51
C ILE A 48 15.72 4.54 -15.04
N TRP A 49 15.64 5.85 -14.75
CA TRP A 49 15.72 6.40 -13.41
C TRP A 49 14.51 6.08 -12.54
N GLN A 50 13.31 5.99 -13.11
CA GLN A 50 12.09 5.61 -12.38
C GLN A 50 12.12 4.12 -12.02
N ILE A 51 12.69 3.27 -12.90
CA ILE A 51 12.90 1.85 -12.60
C ILE A 51 13.92 1.68 -11.48
N LEU A 52 15.04 2.41 -11.52
CA LEU A 52 16.05 2.39 -10.45
C LEU A 52 15.49 2.90 -9.11
N ALA A 53 14.72 4.00 -9.13
CA ALA A 53 14.06 4.51 -7.93
C ALA A 53 13.03 3.50 -7.38
N GLY A 54 12.24 2.87 -8.24
CA GLY A 54 11.31 1.81 -7.87
C GLY A 54 12.02 0.61 -7.23
N ALA A 55 13.17 0.20 -7.78
CA ALA A 55 13.99 -0.87 -7.21
C ALA A 55 14.53 -0.52 -5.81
N VAL A 56 14.99 0.70 -5.60
CA VAL A 56 15.46 1.19 -4.28
C VAL A 56 14.32 1.20 -3.26
N ILE A 57 13.12 1.65 -3.64
CA ILE A 57 11.94 1.67 -2.76
C ILE A 57 11.53 0.24 -2.39
N LEU A 58 11.44 -0.67 -3.36
CA LEU A 58 11.12 -2.08 -3.12
C LEU A 58 12.18 -2.76 -2.24
N PHE A 59 13.45 -2.42 -2.43
CA PHE A 59 14.54 -2.92 -1.59
C PHE A 59 14.43 -2.43 -0.15
N GLY A 60 14.14 -1.14 0.09
CA GLY A 60 13.92 -0.58 1.42
C GLY A 60 12.70 -1.18 2.14
N VAL A 61 11.63 -1.42 1.38
CA VAL A 61 10.46 -2.17 1.84
C VAL A 61 10.82 -3.59 2.27
N TYR A 62 11.57 -4.32 1.45
CA TYR A 62 12.03 -5.68 1.77
C TYR A 62 12.89 -5.72 3.04
N LEU A 63 13.77 -4.73 3.22
CA LEU A 63 14.63 -4.63 4.40
C LEU A 63 13.85 -4.35 5.69
N THR A 64 12.74 -3.60 5.60
CA THR A 64 11.89 -3.23 6.74
C THR A 64 10.95 -4.37 7.16
N ASN A 65 10.58 -5.24 6.21
CA ASN A 65 9.68 -6.37 6.44
C ASN A 65 10.40 -7.67 6.86
N LYS A 66 11.73 -7.61 7.07
CA LYS A 66 12.55 -8.70 7.58
C LYS A 66 13.08 -8.36 8.96
#